data_AF-A0A6G4N3Y9-F1
#
_entry.id   AF-A0A6G4N3Y9-F1
#
_cell.length_a   1.000
_cell.length_b   1.000
_cell.length_c   1.000
_cell.angle_alpha   90.00
_cell.angle_beta   90.00
_cell.angle_gamma   90.00
#
_symmetry.space_group_name_H-M   'P 1'
#
loop_
_entity.id
_entity.type
_entity.pdbx_description
1 polymer ?
#
loop_
_entity_poly.entity_id
_entity_poly.type
_entity_poly.pdbx_seq_one_letter_code
_entity_poly.pdbx_strand_id
1 'polypeptide(L)'
;MKFTAIAKAIFVLGILTTSVMITENQSVNAKGKYEKMNRLYDTNKLHQYYSGPSYELTNVSGQSQGYYDSNVLLFNQQNQKFQVFLLGKDENKYKEKTHGLDVFAVPELVDLDGRIFSVSGVTKKNVKSIFESLRTPNLLVKKIDDKDGFSIDEFFFIQKEEVSLKELDFKIRKLLIKKYKLYEGSADKG
;
A
#
# COMPACT_ATOMS: atom_id res chain seq x y z
N MET A 1 1.75 42.64 -16.22
CA MET A 1 2.35 41.81 -15.17
C MET A 1 1.86 40.38 -15.36
N LYS A 2 2.77 39.44 -15.67
CA LYS A 2 2.42 38.09 -16.13
C LYS A 2 2.61 37.12 -14.96
N PHE A 3 1.56 36.37 -14.65
CA PHE A 3 1.57 35.33 -13.62
C PHE A 3 2.47 34.17 -14.04
N THR A 4 3.29 33.78 -13.08
CA THR A 4 4.21 32.66 -12.97
C THR A 4 3.66 31.35 -13.56
N ALA A 5 4.41 30.79 -14.52
CA ALA A 5 4.30 29.40 -14.92
C ALA A 5 4.80 28.52 -13.75
N ILE A 6 3.87 28.01 -12.93
CA ILE A 6 4.17 26.96 -11.97
C ILE A 6 4.49 25.71 -12.79
N ALA A 7 5.73 25.25 -12.64
CA ALA A 7 6.33 24.15 -13.35
C ALA A 7 5.41 22.91 -13.35
N LYS A 8 5.22 22.34 -14.54
CA LYS A 8 4.85 20.94 -14.71
C LYS A 8 5.98 20.09 -14.12
N ALA A 9 5.94 19.86 -12.81
CA ALA A 9 6.75 18.83 -12.18
C ALA A 9 6.11 17.48 -12.55
N ILE A 10 6.51 16.94 -13.69
CA ILE A 10 6.34 15.51 -13.94
C ILE A 10 7.16 14.82 -12.87
N PHE A 11 6.49 14.15 -11.93
CA PHE A 11 7.12 13.35 -10.90
C PHE A 11 7.68 12.06 -11.54
N VAL A 12 8.75 12.20 -12.32
CA VAL A 12 9.62 11.07 -12.66
C VAL A 12 10.49 10.86 -11.44
N LEU A 13 10.40 9.70 -10.78
CA LEU A 13 11.38 9.29 -9.78
C LEU A 13 12.77 9.26 -10.47
N GLY A 14 13.49 10.37 -10.33
CA GLY A 14 14.77 10.62 -10.97
C GLY A 14 15.85 9.74 -10.37
N ILE A 15 16.22 8.71 -11.13
CA ILE A 15 17.52 8.08 -11.07
C ILE A 15 18.55 9.17 -11.38
N LEU A 16 19.38 9.55 -10.41
CA LEU A 16 20.47 10.51 -10.62
C LEU A 16 21.61 9.80 -11.36
N THR A 17 21.60 9.81 -12.70
CA THR A 17 22.68 9.24 -13.50
C THR A 17 23.84 10.24 -13.57
N THR A 18 24.81 10.12 -12.67
CA THR A 18 26.13 10.72 -12.88
C THR A 18 26.96 9.81 -13.78
N SER A 19 27.20 10.25 -15.01
CA SER A 19 28.13 9.63 -15.95
C SER A 19 29.56 9.82 -15.45
N VAL A 20 30.14 8.78 -14.85
CA VAL A 20 31.60 8.65 -14.68
C VAL A 20 32.04 7.40 -15.44
N MET A 21 32.84 7.62 -16.48
CA MET A 21 33.50 6.56 -17.26
C MET A 21 34.44 5.79 -16.33
N ILE A 22 34.21 4.49 -16.12
CA ILE A 22 35.13 3.62 -15.37
C ILE A 22 35.48 2.41 -16.23
N THR A 23 36.80 2.26 -16.45
CA THR A 23 37.50 1.23 -17.21
C THR A 23 37.17 -0.19 -16.72
N GLU A 24 37.14 -1.14 -17.66
CA GLU A 24 36.37 -2.41 -17.63
C GLU A 24 36.72 -3.45 -16.56
N ASN A 25 37.77 -3.28 -15.74
CA ASN A 25 38.14 -4.31 -14.74
C ASN A 25 37.67 -4.03 -13.30
N GLN A 26 37.16 -2.83 -12.99
CA GLN A 26 36.52 -2.51 -11.69
C GLN A 26 34.98 -2.39 -11.78
N SER A 27 34.44 -2.34 -13.00
CA SER A 27 33.01 -2.11 -13.27
C SER A 27 32.11 -3.25 -12.79
N VAL A 28 32.57 -4.51 -12.85
CA VAL A 28 31.79 -5.69 -12.44
C VAL A 28 31.51 -5.68 -10.93
N ASN A 29 32.50 -5.30 -10.11
CA ASN A 29 32.37 -5.21 -8.66
C ASN A 29 31.58 -3.98 -8.21
N ALA A 30 31.73 -2.85 -8.91
CA ALA A 30 30.95 -1.64 -8.63
C ALA A 30 29.47 -1.83 -8.97
N LYS A 31 29.16 -2.36 -10.17
CA LYS A 31 27.78 -2.63 -10.62
C LYS A 31 27.05 -3.58 -9.66
N GLY A 32 27.70 -4.68 -9.24
CA GLY A 32 27.12 -5.61 -8.25
C GLY A 32 26.86 -4.98 -6.88
N LYS A 33 27.69 -4.03 -6.43
CA LYS A 33 27.45 -3.27 -5.19
C LYS A 33 26.29 -2.29 -5.32
N TYR A 34 26.19 -1.58 -6.44
CA TYR A 34 25.07 -0.65 -6.70
C TYR A 34 23.73 -1.39 -6.79
N GLU A 35 23.66 -2.51 -7.50
CA GLU A 35 22.44 -3.33 -7.58
C GLU A 35 22.02 -3.88 -6.21
N LYS A 36 22.98 -4.34 -5.40
CA LYS A 36 22.71 -4.79 -4.03
C LYS A 36 22.20 -3.66 -3.12
N MET A 37 22.76 -2.46 -3.23
CA MET A 37 22.30 -1.29 -2.48
C MET A 37 20.89 -0.85 -2.89
N ASN A 38 20.57 -0.84 -4.18
CA ASN A 38 19.22 -0.51 -4.66
C ASN A 38 18.18 -1.53 -4.16
N ARG A 39 18.49 -2.83 -4.25
CA ARG A 39 17.59 -3.88 -3.71
C ARG A 39 17.35 -3.73 -2.21
N LEU A 40 18.38 -3.40 -1.44
CA LEU A 40 18.24 -3.16 -0.01
C LEU A 40 17.37 -1.93 0.27
N TYR A 41 17.54 -0.86 -0.49
CA TYR A 41 16.72 0.35 -0.38
C TYR A 41 15.25 0.08 -0.67
N ASP A 42 14.93 -0.66 -1.74
CA ASP A 42 13.56 -1.04 -2.08
C ASP A 42 12.95 -1.96 -1.02
N THR A 43 13.74 -2.92 -0.51
CA THR A 43 13.30 -3.83 0.56
C THR A 43 12.98 -3.07 1.85
N ASN A 44 13.80 -2.09 2.23
CA ASN A 44 13.56 -1.26 3.40
C ASN A 44 12.30 -0.40 3.24
N LYS A 45 12.01 0.12 2.04
CA LYS A 45 10.76 0.83 1.76
C LYS A 45 9.54 -0.07 1.90
N LEU A 46 9.60 -1.29 1.37
CA LEU A 46 8.53 -2.27 1.51
C LEU A 46 8.31 -2.63 2.99
N HIS A 47 9.39 -2.89 3.72
CA HIS A 47 9.33 -3.14 5.17
C HIS A 47 8.65 -1.98 5.90
N GLN A 48 9.10 -0.75 5.66
CA GLN A 48 8.54 0.45 6.29
C GLN A 48 7.04 0.62 5.99
N TYR A 49 6.63 0.43 4.73
CA TYR A 49 5.24 0.56 4.33
C TYR A 49 4.34 -0.48 5.00
N TYR A 50 4.67 -1.77 4.86
CA TYR A 50 3.82 -2.86 5.35
C TYR A 50 3.91 -3.09 6.86
N SER A 51 4.96 -2.62 7.53
CA SER A 51 5.01 -2.55 9.00
C SER A 51 4.27 -1.33 9.56
N GLY A 52 4.02 -0.32 8.72
CA GLY A 52 3.38 0.95 9.08
C GLY A 52 1.91 0.86 9.53
N PRO A 53 1.31 2.01 9.87
CA PRO A 53 -0.08 2.08 10.32
C PRO A 53 -1.07 1.83 9.18
N SER A 54 -2.24 1.32 9.54
CA SER A 54 -3.40 1.17 8.65
C SER A 54 -4.66 1.57 9.43
N TYR A 55 -5.67 2.05 8.72
CA TYR A 55 -6.92 2.55 9.29
C TYR A 55 -8.12 1.88 8.62
N GLU A 56 -9.12 1.53 9.42
CA GLU A 56 -10.36 0.92 8.97
C GLU A 56 -11.52 1.87 9.29
N LEU A 57 -12.01 2.52 8.25
CA LEU A 57 -13.19 3.39 8.29
C LEU A 57 -14.41 2.54 7.96
N THR A 58 -15.51 2.80 8.65
CA THR A 58 -16.70 1.94 8.57
C THR A 58 -17.96 2.78 8.44
N ASN A 59 -18.86 2.37 7.56
CA ASN A 59 -20.14 3.04 7.33
C ASN A 59 -19.99 4.55 7.00
N VAL A 60 -18.97 4.91 6.23
CA VAL A 60 -18.77 6.28 5.73
C VAL A 60 -19.64 6.56 4.52
N SER A 61 -19.83 7.85 4.26
CA SER A 61 -20.54 8.34 3.08
C SER A 61 -19.64 9.32 2.34
N GLY A 62 -19.57 9.22 1.01
CA GLY A 62 -18.67 10.02 0.21
C GLY A 62 -19.19 10.25 -1.21
N GLN A 63 -18.73 11.35 -1.80
CA GLN A 63 -18.93 11.68 -3.20
C GLN A 63 -17.57 12.08 -3.76
N SER A 64 -17.22 11.56 -4.95
CA SER A 64 -15.92 11.83 -5.54
C SER A 64 -15.83 13.28 -6.00
N GLN A 65 -14.71 13.92 -5.71
CA GLN A 65 -14.37 15.25 -6.20
C GLN A 65 -13.02 15.21 -6.93
N GLY A 66 -12.79 16.17 -7.83
CA GLY A 66 -11.51 16.30 -8.52
C GLY A 66 -10.42 16.81 -7.58
N TYR A 67 -9.23 16.24 -7.69
CA TYR A 67 -8.00 16.71 -7.08
C TYR A 67 -6.88 16.59 -8.12
N TYR A 68 -6.51 17.71 -8.73
CA TYR A 68 -5.68 17.77 -9.94
C TYR A 68 -6.24 16.88 -11.06
N ASP A 69 -5.50 15.84 -11.44
CA ASP A 69 -5.82 14.88 -12.50
C ASP A 69 -6.55 13.63 -12.00
N SER A 70 -6.87 13.56 -10.71
CA SER A 70 -7.40 12.37 -10.05
C SER A 70 -8.76 12.61 -9.40
N ASN A 71 -9.60 11.57 -9.32
CA ASN A 71 -10.80 11.59 -8.49
C ASN A 71 -10.46 11.11 -7.07
N VAL A 72 -10.96 11.82 -6.05
CA VAL A 72 -10.71 11.50 -4.65
C VAL A 72 -11.99 11.49 -3.82
N LEU A 73 -12.00 10.71 -2.73
CA LEU A 73 -12.99 10.77 -1.66
C LEU A 73 -12.37 11.35 -0.40
N LEU A 74 -13.06 12.32 0.22
CA LEU A 74 -12.62 12.90 1.49
C LEU A 74 -13.49 12.37 2.62
N PHE A 75 -12.84 11.93 3.70
CA PHE A 75 -13.52 11.45 4.89
C PHE A 75 -12.91 12.07 6.14
N ASN A 76 -13.74 12.31 7.14
CA ASN A 76 -13.31 12.66 8.49
C ASN A 76 -13.98 11.67 9.46
N GLN A 77 -13.19 10.80 10.09
CA GLN A 77 -13.69 9.84 11.07
C GLN A 77 -12.58 9.61 12.11
N GLN A 78 -12.96 9.29 13.36
CA GLN A 78 -11.99 8.99 14.43
C GLN A 78 -10.95 10.13 14.65
N ASN A 79 -11.36 11.38 14.49
CA ASN A 79 -10.49 12.57 14.56
C ASN A 79 -9.33 12.58 13.54
N GLN A 80 -9.43 11.77 12.49
CA GLN A 80 -8.47 11.71 11.39
C GLN A 80 -9.13 12.16 10.09
N LYS A 81 -8.34 12.85 9.25
CA LYS A 81 -8.76 13.33 7.93
C LYS A 81 -8.14 12.42 6.87
N PHE A 82 -8.94 11.98 5.92
CA PHE A 82 -8.51 11.09 4.85
C PHE A 82 -8.79 11.71 3.47
N GLN A 83 -7.90 11.40 2.53
CA GLN A 83 -8.08 11.61 1.09
C GLN A 83 -7.75 10.32 0.38
N VAL A 84 -8.77 9.69 -0.19
CA VAL A 84 -8.65 8.40 -0.87
C VAL A 84 -8.67 8.63 -2.36
N PHE A 85 -7.56 8.36 -3.03
CA PHE A 85 -7.42 8.45 -4.48
C PHE A 85 -8.05 7.23 -5.16
N LEU A 86 -8.91 7.49 -6.15
CA LEU A 86 -9.62 6.47 -6.92
C LEU A 86 -8.85 6.24 -8.23
N LEU A 87 -7.82 5.39 -8.17
CA LEU A 87 -6.87 5.20 -9.29
C LEU A 87 -7.09 3.89 -10.08
N GLY A 88 -8.04 3.06 -9.66
CA GLY A 88 -8.28 1.76 -10.28
C GLY A 88 -9.67 1.65 -10.90
N LYS A 89 -10.27 0.46 -10.76
CA LYS A 89 -11.65 0.21 -11.19
C LYS A 89 -12.69 1.10 -10.50
N ASP A 90 -12.29 1.82 -9.47
CA ASP A 90 -13.10 2.72 -8.65
C ASP A 90 -13.09 4.18 -9.12
N GLU A 91 -12.26 4.56 -10.08
CA GLU A 91 -12.05 5.95 -10.54
C GLU A 91 -13.34 6.74 -10.74
N ASN A 92 -14.33 6.13 -11.39
CA ASN A 92 -15.59 6.77 -11.74
C ASN A 92 -16.81 6.18 -11.01
N LYS A 93 -16.61 5.35 -9.98
CA LYS A 93 -17.71 4.65 -9.29
C LYS A 93 -18.55 5.54 -8.38
N TYR A 94 -17.96 6.61 -7.82
CA TYR A 94 -18.57 7.38 -6.72
C TYR A 94 -18.91 8.82 -7.12
N LYS A 95 -19.31 9.05 -8.38
CA LYS A 95 -19.69 10.39 -8.89
C LYS A 95 -20.88 10.97 -8.12
N GLU A 96 -21.80 10.11 -7.72
CA GLU A 96 -22.94 10.44 -6.86
C GLU A 96 -22.64 10.11 -5.39
N LYS A 97 -23.32 10.82 -4.49
CA LYS A 97 -23.17 10.58 -3.05
C LYS A 97 -23.56 9.14 -2.71
N THR A 98 -22.57 8.39 -2.24
CA THR A 98 -22.70 6.97 -1.91
C THR A 98 -22.56 6.79 -0.41
N HIS A 99 -23.48 6.02 0.18
CA HIS A 99 -23.56 5.75 1.62
C HIS A 99 -23.16 4.32 1.94
N GLY A 100 -22.80 4.06 3.20
CA GLY A 100 -22.55 2.71 3.70
C GLY A 100 -21.29 2.08 3.11
N LEU A 101 -20.24 2.87 2.97
CA LEU A 101 -18.93 2.42 2.52
C LEU A 101 -18.03 2.09 3.69
N ASP A 102 -17.16 1.11 3.51
CA ASP A 102 -16.02 0.87 4.38
C ASP A 102 -14.74 1.16 3.58
N VAL A 103 -13.73 1.70 4.25
CA VAL A 103 -12.46 2.07 3.61
C VAL A 103 -11.29 1.54 4.41
N PHE A 104 -10.43 0.76 3.76
CA PHE A 104 -9.14 0.38 4.27
C PHE A 104 -8.07 1.36 3.76
N ALA A 105 -7.56 2.21 4.66
CA ALA A 105 -6.60 3.25 4.32
C ALA A 105 -5.20 2.93 4.85
N VAL A 106 -4.20 3.11 3.98
CA VAL A 106 -2.77 3.02 4.33
C VAL A 106 -2.12 4.32 3.85
N PRO A 107 -1.38 5.05 4.72
CA PRO A 107 -0.77 6.31 4.32
C PRO A 107 0.31 6.10 3.25
N GLU A 108 0.08 6.65 2.06
CA GLU A 108 1.15 6.87 1.07
C GLU A 108 1.95 8.12 1.43
N LEU A 109 1.25 9.15 1.93
CA LEU A 109 1.80 10.35 2.54
C LEU A 109 0.80 10.96 3.52
N VAL A 110 1.28 11.90 4.33
CA VAL A 110 0.45 12.75 5.19
C VAL A 110 0.76 14.21 4.81
N ASP A 111 -0.27 15.00 4.51
CA ASP A 111 -0.08 16.41 4.19
C ASP A 111 0.22 17.26 5.43
N LEU A 112 0.54 18.55 5.22
CA LEU A 112 0.86 19.49 6.29
C LEU A 112 -0.29 19.71 7.29
N ASP A 113 -1.54 19.48 6.86
CA ASP A 113 -2.75 19.63 7.66
C ASP A 113 -3.15 18.33 8.39
N GLY A 114 -2.29 17.30 8.31
CA GLY A 114 -2.50 15.99 8.92
C GLY A 114 -3.46 15.08 8.16
N ARG A 115 -3.77 15.36 6.89
CA ARG A 115 -4.63 14.51 6.06
C ARG A 115 -3.84 13.33 5.51
N ILE A 116 -4.37 12.15 5.73
CA ILE A 116 -3.79 10.89 5.25
C ILE A 116 -4.21 10.66 3.81
N PHE A 117 -3.23 10.58 2.91
CA PHE A 117 -3.46 10.25 1.51
C PHE A 117 -3.30 8.73 1.35
N SER A 118 -4.34 8.08 0.83
CA SER A 118 -4.37 6.64 0.59
C SER A 118 -4.92 6.37 -0.81
N VAL A 119 -4.61 5.20 -1.37
CA VAL A 119 -5.14 4.79 -2.69
C VAL A 119 -6.19 3.71 -2.51
N SER A 120 -7.36 3.88 -3.13
CA SER A 120 -8.46 2.91 -3.21
C SER A 120 -8.82 2.29 -1.85
N GLY A 121 -9.14 0.99 -1.79
CA GLY A 121 -9.51 0.30 -0.55
C GLY A 121 -10.96 0.51 -0.12
N VAL A 122 -11.81 1.04 -1.02
CA VAL A 122 -13.23 1.28 -0.76
C VAL A 122 -14.04 0.01 -1.08
N THR A 123 -14.91 -0.37 -0.15
CA THR A 123 -15.81 -1.54 -0.25
C THR A 123 -17.19 -1.17 0.30
N LYS A 124 -18.21 -1.98 0.00
CA LYS A 124 -19.49 -1.91 0.71
C LYS A 124 -19.32 -2.39 2.15
N LYS A 125 -20.06 -1.77 3.09
CA LYS A 125 -20.17 -2.27 4.45
C LYS A 125 -20.90 -3.62 4.49
N ASN A 126 -20.72 -4.36 5.59
CA ASN A 126 -21.47 -5.59 5.82
C ASN A 126 -22.98 -5.33 5.91
N VAL A 127 -23.76 -6.28 5.39
CA VAL A 127 -25.20 -6.36 5.58
C VAL A 127 -25.52 -7.16 6.84
N LYS A 128 -24.82 -8.27 7.08
CA LYS A 128 -25.03 -9.13 8.25
C LYS A 128 -24.20 -8.70 9.46
N SER A 129 -24.52 -9.30 10.61
CA SER A 129 -23.74 -9.14 11.83
C SER A 129 -22.33 -9.73 11.66
N ILE A 130 -21.37 -9.26 12.47
CA ILE A 130 -19.95 -9.67 12.34
C ILE A 130 -19.75 -11.17 12.52
N PHE A 131 -20.54 -11.81 13.38
CA PHE A 131 -20.44 -13.26 13.64
C PHE A 131 -20.92 -14.09 12.45
N GLU A 132 -21.83 -13.56 11.63
CA GLU A 132 -22.32 -14.23 10.42
C GLU A 132 -21.44 -13.95 9.20
N SER A 133 -20.80 -12.78 9.15
CA SER A 133 -19.90 -12.38 8.06
C SER A 133 -18.47 -12.90 8.24
N LEU A 134 -18.08 -13.28 9.47
CA LEU A 134 -16.74 -13.76 9.75
C LEU A 134 -16.40 -14.98 8.89
N ARG A 135 -15.27 -14.89 8.19
CA ARG A 135 -14.67 -15.99 7.43
C ARG A 135 -13.27 -16.25 7.95
N THR A 136 -12.92 -17.52 8.07
CA THR A 136 -11.61 -18.00 8.54
C THR A 136 -11.00 -18.93 7.52
N PRO A 137 -10.63 -18.42 6.33
CA PRO A 137 -9.91 -19.24 5.35
C PRO A 137 -8.57 -19.67 5.94
N ASN A 138 -8.11 -20.85 5.52
CA ASN A 138 -6.77 -21.29 5.85
C ASN A 138 -5.74 -20.45 5.09
N LEU A 139 -4.77 -19.86 5.79
CA LEU A 139 -3.63 -19.15 5.19
C LEU A 139 -2.38 -20.01 5.31
N LEU A 140 -2.02 -20.69 4.23
CA LEU A 140 -0.86 -21.58 4.23
C LEU A 140 0.41 -20.82 3.84
N VAL A 141 1.34 -20.67 4.77
CA VAL A 141 2.65 -20.03 4.57
C VAL A 141 3.71 -21.10 4.35
N LYS A 142 4.42 -21.03 3.22
CA LYS A 142 5.46 -22.00 2.88
C LYS A 142 6.77 -21.31 2.54
N LYS A 143 7.87 -21.95 2.94
CA LYS A 143 9.21 -21.76 2.38
C LYS A 143 9.67 -23.11 1.87
N ILE A 144 9.92 -23.23 0.57
CA ILE A 144 10.43 -24.47 -0.04
C ILE A 144 11.93 -24.26 -0.24
N ASP A 145 12.73 -24.90 0.61
CA ASP A 145 14.19 -24.78 0.65
C ASP A 145 14.76 -26.14 1.09
N ASP A 146 15.93 -26.52 0.57
CA ASP A 146 16.46 -27.89 0.67
C ASP A 146 16.85 -28.29 2.10
N LYS A 147 17.09 -27.31 2.99
CA LYS A 147 17.52 -27.56 4.38
C LYS A 147 16.63 -26.91 5.44
N ASP A 148 16.05 -25.75 5.15
CA ASP A 148 15.25 -24.95 6.11
C ASP A 148 13.84 -24.64 5.56
N GLY A 149 13.25 -25.59 4.83
CA GLY A 149 11.89 -25.49 4.34
C GLY A 149 10.85 -25.66 5.45
N PHE A 150 9.71 -24.99 5.33
CA PHE A 150 8.58 -25.14 6.24
C PHE A 150 7.25 -24.92 5.53
N SER A 151 6.17 -25.40 6.15
CA SER A 151 4.79 -25.22 5.71
C SER A 151 3.92 -25.09 6.96
N ILE A 152 3.34 -23.90 7.18
CA ILE A 152 2.61 -23.55 8.40
C ILE A 152 1.24 -23.00 8.04
N ASP A 153 0.20 -23.54 8.68
CA ASP A 153 -1.17 -23.02 8.59
C ASP A 153 -1.34 -21.85 9.58
N GLU A 154 -1.69 -20.69 9.06
CA GLU A 154 -1.96 -19.48 9.84
C GLU A 154 -3.47 -19.19 9.90
N PHE A 155 -3.91 -18.74 11.07
CA PHE A 155 -5.27 -18.25 11.25
C PHE A 155 -5.40 -16.84 10.66
N PHE A 156 -6.23 -16.69 9.63
CA PHE A 156 -6.53 -15.40 9.02
C PHE A 156 -8.02 -15.11 9.05
N PHE A 157 -8.41 -14.04 9.75
CA PHE A 157 -9.80 -13.64 9.94
C PHE A 157 -10.19 -12.55 8.95
N ILE A 158 -11.23 -12.79 8.16
CA ILE A 158 -11.85 -11.79 7.29
C ILE A 158 -13.22 -11.45 7.89
N GLN A 159 -13.33 -10.25 8.46
CA GLN A 159 -14.54 -9.79 9.13
C GLN A 159 -15.57 -9.18 8.15
N LYS A 160 -15.12 -8.78 6.96
CA LYS A 160 -15.91 -8.09 5.95
C LYS A 160 -16.48 -9.05 4.92
N GLU A 161 -17.73 -8.85 4.53
CA GLU A 161 -18.39 -9.59 3.44
C GLU A 161 -17.75 -9.25 2.09
N GLU A 162 -17.45 -7.96 1.88
CA GLU A 162 -16.69 -7.46 0.75
C GLU A 162 -15.37 -6.89 1.26
N VAL A 163 -14.25 -7.51 0.87
CA VAL A 163 -12.89 -7.12 1.28
C VAL A 163 -12.08 -6.70 0.06
N SER A 164 -11.28 -5.64 0.21
CA SER A 164 -10.43 -5.16 -0.88
C SER A 164 -9.15 -5.98 -0.99
N LEU A 165 -8.60 -6.11 -2.20
CA LEU A 165 -7.28 -6.73 -2.38
C LEU A 165 -6.18 -5.97 -1.63
N LYS A 166 -6.30 -4.63 -1.52
CA LYS A 166 -5.38 -3.78 -0.75
C LYS A 166 -5.33 -4.21 0.72
N GLU A 167 -6.49 -4.46 1.32
CA GLU A 167 -6.60 -4.89 2.72
C GLU A 167 -5.97 -6.27 2.94
N LEU A 168 -6.29 -7.24 2.07
CA LEU A 168 -5.73 -8.58 2.14
C LEU A 168 -4.20 -8.56 1.99
N ASP A 169 -3.70 -7.90 0.94
CA ASP A 169 -2.27 -7.77 0.67
C ASP A 169 -1.53 -7.14 1.86
N PHE A 170 -2.04 -6.02 2.38
CA PHE A 170 -1.41 -5.33 3.49
C PHE A 170 -1.38 -6.16 4.77
N LYS A 171 -2.53 -6.75 5.16
CA LYS A 171 -2.64 -7.56 6.39
C LYS A 171 -1.79 -8.82 6.31
N ILE A 172 -1.76 -9.50 5.15
CA ILE A 172 -0.93 -10.70 4.94
C ILE A 172 0.56 -10.32 5.02
N ARG A 173 1.03 -9.32 4.27
CA ARG A 173 2.45 -8.94 4.32
C ARG A 173 2.87 -8.44 5.70
N LYS A 174 2.00 -7.71 6.41
CA LYS A 174 2.25 -7.31 7.80
C LYS A 174 2.39 -8.49 8.76
N LEU A 175 1.58 -9.54 8.59
CA LEU A 175 1.74 -10.80 9.32
C LEU A 175 3.07 -11.48 8.97
N LEU A 176 3.41 -11.54 7.68
CA LEU A 176 4.65 -12.16 7.20
C LEU A 176 5.91 -11.43 7.72
N ILE A 177 5.89 -10.09 7.80
CA ILE A 177 6.97 -9.32 8.43
C ILE A 177 7.11 -9.73 9.91
N LYS A 178 6.01 -9.68 10.66
CA LYS A 178 6.02 -9.93 12.11
C LYS A 178 6.43 -11.35 12.51
N LYS A 179 6.00 -12.36 11.76
CA LYS A 179 6.20 -13.78 12.12
C LYS A 179 7.32 -14.47 11.33
N TYR A 180 7.55 -14.03 10.10
CA TYR A 180 8.43 -14.72 9.14
C TYR A 180 9.58 -13.85 8.64
N LYS A 181 9.77 -12.65 9.23
CA LYS A 181 10.89 -11.74 8.91
C LYS A 181 10.95 -11.36 7.41
N LEU A 182 9.77 -11.24 6.79
CA LEU A 182 9.66 -10.71 5.43
C LEU A 182 10.26 -9.30 5.38
N TYR A 183 11.08 -9.03 4.36
CA TYR A 183 11.85 -7.80 4.17
C TYR A 183 12.88 -7.47 5.27
N GLU A 184 13.20 -8.41 6.16
CA GLU A 184 14.21 -8.25 7.22
C GLU A 184 15.48 -9.08 6.94
N GLY A 185 15.79 -9.30 5.66
CA GLY A 185 16.96 -10.05 5.21
C GLY A 185 16.81 -11.57 5.16
N SER A 186 15.73 -12.15 5.74
CA SER A 186 15.46 -13.59 5.70
C SER A 186 14.59 -14.02 4.51
N ALA A 187 13.57 -13.23 4.17
CA ALA A 187 12.69 -13.46 3.04
C ALA A 187 12.48 -12.13 2.31
N ASP A 188 12.74 -12.06 1.00
CA ASP A 188 12.61 -10.81 0.24
C ASP A 188 11.91 -10.97 -1.12
N LYS A 189 11.51 -12.20 -1.46
CA LYS A 189 10.82 -12.59 -2.69
C LYS A 189 9.77 -13.66 -2.37
N GLY A 190 8.69 -13.71 -3.17
CA GLY A 190 7.59 -14.66 -3.04
C GLY A 190 6.48 -14.37 -4.04
#